data_AF-A0A450XIT0-F1
#
_entry.id   AF-A0A450XIT0-F1
#
_cell.length_a   1.000
_cell.length_b   1.000
_cell.length_c   1.000
_cell.angle_alpha   90.00
_cell.angle_beta   90.00
_cell.angle_gamma   90.00
#
_symmetry.space_group_name_H-M   'P 1'
#
loop_
_entity.id
_entity.type
_entity.pdbx_description
1 polymer ?
#
loop_
_entity_poly.entity_id
_entity_poly.type
_entity_poly.pdbx_seq_one_letter_code
_entity_poly.pdbx_strand_id
1 'polypeptide(L)'
;MIGEGMVYYKGEKMSAGKALKQARLQALVPFGKDSLAILSSNAYSEALAAMAVEELSHGLEVAKFVFALSIQGLNGNIEPFLEHSNSVRPFPFVNKVAEDIRNILHDRYLWGTLSDPSFHIGTFILLTMEEPT
;
A
#
# COMPACT_ATOMS: atom_id res chain seq x y z
N MET A 1 -16.62 -25.88 5.48
CA MET A 1 -15.78 -26.97 6.01
C MET A 1 -16.67 -27.99 6.71
N ILE A 2 -16.74 -28.05 8.04
CA ILE A 2 -17.49 -29.09 8.79
C ILE A 2 -18.99 -28.79 8.97
N GLY A 3 -19.45 -27.60 8.59
CA GLY A 3 -20.86 -27.21 8.70
C GLY A 3 -21.25 -26.56 10.03
N GLU A 4 -20.27 -26.28 10.89
CA GLU A 4 -20.44 -25.57 12.17
C GLU A 4 -20.06 -24.08 12.06
N GLY A 5 -20.57 -23.28 13.00
CA GLY A 5 -20.31 -21.84 13.07
C GLY A 5 -21.24 -20.98 12.20
N MET A 6 -20.90 -19.69 12.13
CA MET A 6 -21.64 -18.67 11.38
C MET A 6 -20.80 -18.19 10.20
N VAL A 7 -21.44 -18.05 9.04
CA VAL A 7 -20.79 -17.59 7.80
C VAL A 7 -21.65 -16.54 7.12
N TYR A 8 -21.02 -15.71 6.29
CA TYR A 8 -21.73 -14.86 5.34
C TYR A 8 -21.86 -15.60 4.01
N TYR A 9 -23.10 -15.81 3.55
CA TYR A 9 -23.38 -16.37 2.23
C TYR A 9 -24.29 -15.41 1.48
N LYS A 10 -23.85 -14.92 0.31
CA LYS A 10 -24.54 -13.91 -0.50
C LYS A 10 -24.95 -12.65 0.30
N GLY A 11 -24.06 -12.21 1.20
CA GLY A 11 -24.29 -11.01 2.03
C GLY A 11 -25.10 -11.25 3.30
N GLU A 12 -25.72 -12.42 3.49
CA GLU A 12 -26.49 -12.73 4.70
C GLU A 12 -25.72 -13.61 5.68
N LYS A 13 -25.79 -13.28 6.97
CA LYS A 13 -25.20 -14.08 8.04
C LYS A 13 -26.11 -15.26 8.39
N MET A 14 -25.63 -16.48 8.23
CA MET A 14 -26.38 -17.70 8.51
C MET A 14 -25.49 -18.82 9.05
N SER A 15 -26.08 -19.94 9.49
CA SER A 15 -25.29 -21.09 9.95
C SER A 15 -24.57 -21.77 8.79
N ALA A 16 -23.34 -22.22 9.03
CA ALA A 16 -22.51 -22.86 8.00
C ALA A 16 -23.21 -24.07 7.35
N GLY A 17 -23.94 -24.89 8.14
CA GLY A 17 -24.72 -26.01 7.60
C GLY A 17 -25.83 -25.60 6.64
N LYS A 18 -26.52 -24.47 6.89
CA LYS A 18 -27.53 -23.93 5.95
C LYS A 18 -26.86 -23.42 4.67
N ALA A 19 -25.75 -22.68 4.81
CA ALA A 19 -24.99 -22.18 3.68
C ALA A 19 -24.46 -23.32 2.78
N LEU A 20 -23.93 -24.40 3.37
CA LEU A 20 -23.49 -25.59 2.62
C LEU A 20 -24.63 -26.24 1.83
N LYS A 21 -25.80 -26.41 2.45
CA LYS A 21 -26.99 -26.94 1.76
C LYS A 21 -27.43 -26.05 0.60
N GLN A 22 -27.48 -24.74 0.79
CA GLN A 22 -27.83 -23.78 -0.28
C GLN A 22 -26.79 -23.76 -1.41
N ALA A 23 -25.51 -23.92 -1.08
CA ALA A 23 -24.42 -24.04 -2.05
C ALA A 23 -24.32 -25.43 -2.70
N ARG A 24 -25.17 -26.39 -2.30
CA ARG A 24 -25.12 -27.81 -2.73
C ARG A 24 -23.77 -28.48 -2.45
N LEU A 25 -23.14 -28.12 -1.33
CA LEU A 25 -21.88 -28.67 -0.85
C LEU A 25 -22.12 -29.58 0.35
N GLN A 26 -21.32 -30.64 0.44
CA GLN A 26 -21.32 -31.54 1.59
C GLN A 26 -20.36 -31.03 2.66
N ALA A 27 -20.69 -31.26 3.94
CA ALA A 27 -19.78 -30.96 5.03
C ALA A 27 -18.59 -31.92 5.00
N LEU A 28 -17.40 -31.37 5.20
CA LEU A 28 -16.17 -32.14 5.37
C LEU A 28 -16.24 -32.92 6.69
N VAL A 29 -15.88 -34.19 6.67
CA VAL A 29 -15.64 -35.01 7.87
C VAL A 29 -14.13 -35.09 8.06
N PRO A 30 -13.54 -34.41 9.07
CA PRO A 30 -12.10 -34.42 9.28
C PRO A 30 -11.58 -35.84 9.54
N PHE A 31 -10.41 -36.17 9.00
CA PHE A 31 -9.76 -37.45 9.23
C PHE A 31 -8.26 -37.29 9.55
N GLY A 32 -7.77 -38.07 10.52
CA GLY A 32 -6.34 -38.05 10.88
C GLY A 32 -5.86 -36.69 11.38
N LYS A 33 -4.93 -36.05 10.64
CA LYS A 33 -4.25 -34.80 11.02
C LYS A 33 -4.87 -33.52 10.43
N ASP A 34 -6.05 -33.61 9.80
CA ASP A 34 -6.70 -32.46 9.15
C ASP A 34 -6.88 -31.26 10.08
N SER A 35 -7.28 -31.49 11.33
CA SER A 35 -7.47 -30.39 12.30
C SER A 35 -6.18 -29.60 12.55
N LEU A 36 -5.04 -30.29 12.60
CA LEU A 36 -3.74 -29.63 12.76
C LEU A 36 -3.36 -28.86 11.49
N ALA A 37 -3.58 -29.44 10.31
CA ALA A 37 -3.29 -28.77 9.04
C ALA A 37 -4.15 -27.51 8.83
N ILE A 38 -5.41 -27.51 9.29
CA ILE A 38 -6.33 -26.38 9.18
C ILE A 38 -5.94 -25.25 10.14
N LEU A 39 -5.55 -25.58 11.37
CA LEU A 39 -5.33 -24.58 12.42
C LEU A 39 -3.87 -24.11 12.51
N SER A 40 -2.90 -24.95 12.15
CA SER A 40 -1.47 -24.66 12.28
C SER A 40 -0.94 -23.91 11.05
N SER A 41 -1.57 -22.79 10.71
CA SER A 41 -1.16 -21.90 9.63
C SER A 41 -1.18 -20.45 10.10
N ASN A 42 -0.25 -19.66 9.58
CA ASN A 42 -0.18 -18.21 9.71
C ASN A 42 -0.99 -17.47 8.61
N ALA A 43 -1.76 -18.18 7.77
CA ALA A 43 -2.50 -17.62 6.64
C ALA A 43 -3.38 -16.42 7.02
N TYR A 44 -3.93 -16.39 8.24
CA TYR A 44 -4.71 -15.25 8.72
C TYR A 44 -3.85 -13.98 8.85
N SER A 45 -2.69 -14.08 9.51
CA SER A 45 -1.76 -12.97 9.67
C SER A 45 -1.14 -12.56 8.33
N GLU A 46 -0.83 -13.53 7.46
CA GLU A 46 -0.33 -13.26 6.11
C GLU A 46 -1.36 -12.52 5.26
N ALA A 47 -2.64 -12.90 5.31
CA ALA A 47 -3.70 -12.21 4.59
C ALA A 47 -3.85 -10.75 5.08
N LEU A 48 -3.80 -10.51 6.39
CA LEU A 48 -3.81 -9.16 6.94
C LEU A 48 -2.60 -8.33 6.49
N ALA A 49 -1.40 -8.92 6.50
CA ALA A 49 -0.20 -8.24 6.03
C ALA A 49 -0.27 -7.90 4.53
N ALA A 50 -0.77 -8.84 3.70
CA ALA A 50 -0.94 -8.62 2.27
C ALA A 50 -1.93 -7.47 1.98
N MET A 51 -3.07 -7.42 2.70
CA MET A 51 -4.02 -6.31 2.58
C MET A 51 -3.39 -4.99 3.02
N ALA A 52 -2.65 -4.97 4.13
CA ALA A 52 -1.98 -3.76 4.61
C ALA A 52 -0.93 -3.24 3.61
N VAL A 53 -0.15 -4.11 2.98
CA VAL A 53 0.83 -3.73 1.96
C VAL A 53 0.15 -3.14 0.72
N GLU A 54 -0.99 -3.70 0.30
CA GLU A 54 -1.77 -3.17 -0.83
C GLU A 54 -2.33 -1.78 -0.52
N GLU A 55 -2.95 -1.60 0.65
CA GLU A 55 -3.48 -0.31 1.10
C GLU A 55 -2.37 0.74 1.26
N LEU A 56 -1.20 0.35 1.80
CA LEU A 56 -0.04 1.23 1.92
C LEU A 56 0.51 1.65 0.57
N SER A 57 0.57 0.73 -0.40
CA SER A 57 1.02 1.03 -1.76
C SER A 57 0.10 2.06 -2.42
N HIS A 58 -1.22 1.90 -2.27
CA HIS A 58 -2.18 2.89 -2.75
C HIS A 58 -2.04 4.24 -2.02
N GLY A 59 -1.89 4.21 -0.70
CA GLY A 59 -1.71 5.40 0.13
C GLY A 59 -0.44 6.18 -0.21
N LEU A 60 0.65 5.49 -0.56
CA LEU A 60 1.91 6.11 -0.94
C LEU A 60 1.81 6.90 -2.25
N GLU A 61 1.11 6.35 -3.24
CA GLU A 61 0.83 7.06 -4.50
C GLU A 61 0.03 8.34 -4.25
N VAL A 62 -1.03 8.27 -3.45
CA VAL A 62 -1.82 9.45 -3.06
C VAL A 62 -0.96 10.47 -2.30
N ALA A 63 -0.08 10.01 -1.41
CA ALA A 63 0.80 10.88 -0.64
C ALA A 63 1.77 11.66 -1.54
N LYS A 64 2.32 11.05 -2.59
CA LYS A 64 3.14 11.75 -3.59
C LYS A 64 2.37 12.89 -4.27
N PHE A 65 1.11 12.65 -4.66
CA PHE A 65 0.27 13.70 -5.25
C PHE A 65 -0.02 14.85 -4.28
N VAL A 66 -0.40 14.54 -3.04
CA VAL A 66 -0.65 15.55 -2.00
C VAL A 66 0.61 16.36 -1.72
N PHE A 67 1.77 15.70 -1.68
CA PHE A 67 3.05 16.34 -1.47
C PHE A 67 3.43 17.27 -2.64
N ALA A 68 3.28 16.81 -3.88
CA ALA A 68 3.49 17.62 -5.07
C ALA A 68 2.54 18.84 -5.12
N LEU A 69 1.25 18.66 -4.81
CA LEU A 69 0.29 19.75 -4.72
C LEU A 69 0.71 20.77 -3.65
N SER A 70 1.25 20.30 -2.53
CA SER A 70 1.74 21.15 -1.44
C SER A 70 2.95 21.98 -1.87
N ILE A 71 3.89 21.40 -2.62
CA ILE A 71 5.03 22.14 -3.21
C ILE A 71 4.51 23.25 -4.12
N GLN A 72 3.54 22.95 -5.00
CA GLN A 72 2.97 23.96 -5.90
C GLN A 72 2.25 25.08 -5.15
N GLY A 73 1.36 24.72 -4.22
CA GLY A 73 0.57 25.69 -3.45
C GLY A 73 1.42 26.63 -2.60
N LEU A 74 2.61 26.19 -2.18
CA LEU A 74 3.54 26.98 -1.38
C LEU A 74 4.66 27.63 -2.19
N ASN A 75 4.64 27.50 -3.52
CA ASN A 75 5.70 27.99 -4.40
C ASN A 75 7.09 27.44 -4.00
N GLY A 76 7.17 26.14 -3.68
CA GLY A 76 8.36 25.49 -3.15
C GLY A 76 9.48 25.25 -4.17
N ASN A 77 10.73 25.14 -3.69
CA ASN A 77 11.90 24.88 -4.51
C ASN A 77 11.95 23.42 -5.01
N ILE A 78 12.13 23.22 -6.32
CA ILE A 78 12.24 21.90 -6.98
C ILE A 78 13.68 21.34 -7.01
N GLU A 79 14.68 22.18 -6.78
CA GLU A 79 16.11 21.81 -6.85
C GLU A 79 16.52 20.58 -6.01
N PRO A 80 15.97 20.36 -4.79
CA PRO A 80 16.24 19.15 -4.00
C PRO A 80 15.75 17.86 -4.65
N PHE A 81 14.85 17.94 -5.62
CA PHE A 81 14.30 16.79 -6.34
C PHE A 81 15.04 16.53 -7.65
N LEU A 82 16.05 17.30 -8.04
CA LEU A 82 16.81 17.02 -9.27
C LEU A 82 17.69 15.77 -9.10
N GLU A 83 17.92 15.06 -10.21
CA GLU A 83 18.73 13.85 -10.22
C GLU A 83 20.17 14.11 -9.71
N HIS A 84 20.81 15.19 -10.17
CA HIS A 84 22.14 15.57 -9.71
C HIS A 84 22.20 15.86 -8.19
N SER A 85 21.12 16.41 -7.63
CA SER A 85 21.03 16.71 -6.19
C SER A 85 20.95 15.44 -5.34
N ASN A 86 20.33 14.38 -5.88
CA ASN A 86 20.12 13.12 -5.17
C ASN A 86 21.11 12.02 -5.56
N SER A 87 21.85 12.15 -6.66
CA SER A 87 22.82 11.16 -7.14
C SER A 87 23.98 10.90 -6.16
N VAL A 88 24.25 11.83 -5.25
CA VAL A 88 25.27 11.67 -4.20
C VAL A 88 24.80 10.81 -3.02
N ARG A 89 23.50 10.50 -2.94
CA ARG A 89 22.91 9.72 -1.84
C ARG A 89 23.04 8.22 -2.11
N PRO A 90 23.29 7.39 -1.09
CA PRO A 90 23.53 5.95 -1.26
C PRO A 90 22.25 5.14 -1.54
N PHE A 91 21.07 5.76 -1.50
CA PHE A 91 19.78 5.10 -1.58
C PHE A 91 19.22 5.19 -3.01
N PRO A 92 19.14 4.07 -3.74
CA PRO A 92 18.75 4.09 -5.17
C PRO A 92 17.30 4.57 -5.38
N PHE A 93 16.43 4.35 -4.39
CA PHE A 93 15.01 4.72 -4.47
C PHE A 93 14.79 6.24 -4.39
N VAL A 94 15.76 7.03 -3.89
CA VAL A 94 15.56 8.49 -3.74
C VAL A 94 15.36 9.14 -5.10
N ASN A 95 16.16 8.72 -6.08
CA ASN A 95 16.07 9.24 -7.44
C ASN A 95 14.74 8.86 -8.09
N LYS A 96 14.24 7.65 -7.82
CA LYS A 96 12.94 7.17 -8.32
C LYS A 96 11.77 7.98 -7.75
N VAL A 97 11.70 8.13 -6.43
CA VAL A 97 10.66 8.96 -5.78
C VAL A 97 10.74 10.41 -6.25
N ALA A 98 11.96 10.95 -6.36
CA ALA A 98 12.16 12.30 -6.88
C ALA A 98 11.70 12.43 -8.34
N GLU A 99 11.91 11.41 -9.16
CA GLU A 99 11.42 11.35 -10.54
C GLU A 99 9.90 11.34 -10.60
N ASP A 100 9.24 10.50 -9.80
CA ASP A 100 7.78 10.45 -9.71
C ASP A 100 7.20 11.82 -9.34
N ILE A 101 7.79 12.49 -8.33
CA ILE A 101 7.37 13.84 -7.92
C ILE A 101 7.58 14.85 -9.06
N ARG A 102 8.73 14.83 -9.76
CA ARG A 102 8.98 15.72 -10.91
C ARG A 102 7.97 15.47 -12.05
N ASN A 103 7.59 14.22 -12.29
CA ASN A 103 6.60 13.85 -13.30
C ASN A 103 5.20 14.35 -12.94
N ILE A 104 4.82 14.31 -11.66
CA ILE A 104 3.56 14.89 -11.17
C ILE A 104 3.58 16.42 -11.31
N LEU A 105 4.74 17.06 -11.08
CA LEU A 105 4.96 18.51 -11.15
C LEU A 105 5.27 19.05 -12.55
N HIS A 106 4.98 18.29 -13.61
CA HIS A 106 5.38 18.62 -14.99
C HIS A 106 4.82 19.96 -15.51
N ASP A 107 3.83 20.56 -14.84
CA ASP A 107 3.28 21.86 -15.24
C ASP A 107 4.16 23.04 -14.76
N ARG A 108 4.53 23.91 -15.70
CA ARG A 108 5.81 24.65 -15.71
C ARG A 108 5.96 25.81 -14.73
N TYR A 109 5.02 26.01 -13.80
CA TYR A 109 4.99 27.20 -12.94
C TYR A 109 6.21 27.31 -12.00
N LEU A 110 6.64 26.19 -11.40
CA LEU A 110 7.74 26.17 -10.42
C LEU A 110 9.15 26.22 -11.04
N TRP A 111 9.26 26.08 -12.36
CA TRP A 111 10.56 26.01 -13.05
C TRP A 111 11.11 27.40 -13.45
N GLY A 112 10.34 28.46 -13.23
CA GLY A 112 10.63 29.82 -13.72
C GLY A 112 11.17 30.81 -12.68
N THR A 113 10.96 30.60 -11.39
CA THR A 113 11.38 31.56 -10.36
C THR A 113 11.71 30.88 -9.03
N LEU A 114 12.96 31.00 -8.58
CA LEU A 114 13.41 30.58 -7.24
C LEU A 114 12.78 31.50 -6.19
N SER A 115 11.84 30.96 -5.42
CA SER A 115 11.30 31.57 -4.20
C SER A 115 11.27 30.47 -3.14
N ASP A 116 12.00 30.65 -2.06
CA ASP A 116 12.15 29.64 -1.00
C ASP A 116 10.91 29.63 -0.10
N PRO A 117 10.26 28.45 0.13
CA PRO A 117 10.28 27.91 1.49
C PRO A 117 10.42 26.37 1.60
N SER A 118 11.41 25.95 2.39
CA SER A 118 11.35 24.95 3.48
C SER A 118 10.90 23.49 3.26
N PHE A 119 10.67 22.98 2.04
CA PHE A 119 10.41 21.53 1.82
C PHE A 119 11.61 20.77 1.25
N HIS A 120 12.68 20.66 2.04
CA HIS A 120 13.91 19.99 1.61
C HIS A 120 13.93 18.48 1.89
N ILE A 121 13.00 17.96 2.72
CA ILE A 121 13.11 16.61 3.32
C ILE A 121 12.03 15.63 2.81
N GLY A 122 11.05 16.08 2.03
CA GLY A 122 9.87 15.26 1.68
C GLY A 122 10.17 13.99 0.87
N THR A 123 11.17 14.01 -0.02
CA THR A 123 11.61 12.81 -0.75
C THR A 123 12.09 11.70 0.18
N PHE A 124 12.75 12.07 1.28
CA PHE A 124 13.32 11.11 2.22
C PHE A 124 12.26 10.43 3.06
N ILE A 125 11.17 11.14 3.41
CA ILE A 125 10.05 10.55 4.15
C ILE A 125 9.29 9.55 3.26
N LEU A 126 8.97 9.93 2.03
CA LEU A 126 8.25 9.05 1.09
C LEU A 126 9.09 7.81 0.71
N LEU A 127 10.41 7.94 0.63
CA LEU A 127 11.33 6.84 0.39
C LEU A 127 11.25 5.73 1.45
N THR A 128 11.19 6.09 2.74
CA THR A 128 11.17 5.08 3.81
C THR A 128 9.98 4.13 3.75
N MET A 129 8.94 4.50 3.00
CA MET A 129 7.73 3.69 2.78
C MET A 129 7.78 2.88 1.47
N GLU A 130 8.77 3.12 0.62
CA GLU A 130 8.87 2.53 -0.73
C GLU A 130 9.98 1.47 -0.83
N GLU A 131 10.73 1.23 0.25
CA GLU A 131 11.68 0.12 0.28
C GLU A 131 10.93 -1.22 0.27
N PRO A 132 11.18 -2.10 -0.72
CA PRO A 132 10.68 -3.46 -0.68
C PRO A 132 11.43 -4.24 0.42
N THR A 133 10.68 -4.85 1.35
CA THR A 133 11.18 -5.93 2.21
C THR A 133 11.55 -7.17 1.39
#